data_AF-A0A3B9IIZ1-F1
#
_entry.id   AF-A0A3B9IIZ1-F1
#
_cell.length_a   1.000
_cell.length_b   1.000
_cell.length_c   1.000
_cell.angle_alpha   90.00
_cell.angle_beta   90.00
_cell.angle_gamma   90.00
#
_symmetry.space_group_name_H-M   'P 1'
#
loop_
_entity.id
_entity.type
_entity.pdbx_description
1 polymer ?
#
loop_
_entity_poly.entity_id
_entity_poly.type
_entity_poly.pdbx_seq_one_letter_code
_entity_poly.pdbx_strand_id
1 'polypeptide(L)'
;MEKCTYCVQRISDARIKAKIDGRPIGDGEVVTACQQACPTRAITFGNIADPGAEVTRQKTGPRNYALLEEANTWPRTTYLARIEEPDETGPGETAPGESREGSEGEGAG
;
A
#
# COMPACT_ATOMS: atom_id res chain seq x y z
N MET A 1 -13.10 -14.63 -15.57
CA MET A 1 -12.12 -13.53 -15.53
C MET A 1 -11.70 -13.35 -14.08
N GLU A 2 -10.40 -13.36 -13.82
CA GLU A 2 -9.84 -13.19 -12.47
C GLU A 2 -9.34 -11.75 -12.26
N LYS A 3 -9.19 -11.35 -10.98
CA LYS A 3 -8.73 -10.02 -10.59
C LYS A 3 -8.18 -10.05 -9.15
N CYS A 4 -7.60 -8.93 -8.71
CA CYS A 4 -7.31 -8.73 -7.29
C CYS A 4 -8.59 -8.77 -6.45
N THR A 5 -8.56 -9.58 -5.39
CA THR A 5 -9.66 -9.74 -4.42
C THR A 5 -9.27 -9.31 -3.02
N TYR A 6 -8.13 -8.61 -2.87
CA TYR A 6 -7.54 -8.27 -1.58
C TYR A 6 -7.31 -9.48 -0.66
N CYS A 7 -6.92 -10.62 -1.26
CA CYS A 7 -6.72 -11.87 -0.53
C CYS A 7 -7.97 -12.28 0.28
N VAL A 8 -9.15 -12.30 -0.35
CA VAL A 8 -10.42 -12.66 0.28
C VAL A 8 -10.37 -14.00 1.03
N GLN A 9 -9.49 -14.90 0.64
CA GLN A 9 -9.20 -16.15 1.34
C GLN A 9 -8.67 -15.86 2.76
N ARG A 10 -7.59 -15.05 2.88
CA ARG A 10 -7.00 -14.65 4.17
C ARG A 10 -7.98 -13.84 5.03
N ILE A 11 -8.78 -12.96 4.41
CA ILE A 11 -9.83 -12.20 5.11
C ILE A 11 -10.89 -13.15 5.67
N SER A 12 -11.33 -14.13 4.89
CA SER A 12 -12.35 -15.09 5.31
C SER A 12 -11.86 -15.93 6.48
N ASP A 13 -10.62 -16.41 6.45
CA ASP A 13 -10.03 -17.21 7.51
C ASP A 13 -9.93 -16.43 8.83
N ALA A 14 -9.42 -15.20 8.78
CA ALA A 14 -9.36 -14.33 9.96
C ALA A 14 -10.75 -14.01 10.51
N ARG A 15 -11.73 -13.75 9.62
CA ARG A 15 -13.13 -13.51 10.02
C ARG A 15 -13.75 -14.72 10.70
N ILE A 16 -13.50 -15.93 10.20
CA ILE A 16 -13.99 -17.17 10.81
C ILE A 16 -13.38 -17.33 12.20
N LYS A 17 -12.06 -17.18 12.34
CA LYS A 17 -11.36 -17.26 13.62
C LYS A 17 -11.87 -16.24 14.63
N ALA A 18 -11.93 -14.97 14.25
CA ALA A 18 -12.43 -13.90 15.11
C ALA A 18 -13.89 -14.14 15.55
N LYS A 19 -14.73 -14.70 14.67
CA LYS A 19 -16.11 -15.08 14.99
C LYS A 19 -16.19 -16.22 16.01
N ILE A 20 -15.34 -17.24 15.88
CA ILE A 20 -15.24 -18.34 16.85
C ILE A 20 -14.79 -17.80 18.21
N ASP A 21 -13.81 -16.89 18.22
CA ASP A 21 -13.26 -16.26 19.42
C ASP A 21 -14.21 -15.19 20.02
N GLY A 22 -15.31 -14.84 19.35
CA GLY A 22 -16.27 -13.82 19.83
C GLY A 22 -15.73 -12.39 19.85
N ARG A 23 -14.73 -12.07 19.02
CA ARG A 23 -14.04 -10.76 18.99
C ARG A 23 -13.99 -10.18 17.58
N PRO A 24 -13.73 -8.86 17.42
CA PRO A 24 -13.40 -8.30 16.11
C PRO A 24 -12.03 -8.77 15.61
N ILE A 25 -11.82 -8.62 14.30
CA ILE A 25 -10.50 -8.80 13.68
C ILE A 25 -9.62 -7.61 14.10
N GLY A 26 -8.44 -7.89 14.63
CA GLY A 26 -7.48 -6.85 15.03
C GLY A 26 -6.72 -6.25 13.83
N ASP A 27 -6.20 -5.03 13.99
CA ASP A 27 -5.29 -4.45 13.00
C ASP A 27 -4.04 -5.34 12.82
N GLY A 28 -3.61 -5.55 11.58
CA GLY A 28 -2.51 -6.45 11.26
C GLY A 28 -2.81 -7.97 11.35
N GLU A 29 -4.00 -8.39 11.80
CA GLU A 29 -4.37 -9.83 11.84
C GLU A 29 -4.53 -10.41 10.42
N VAL A 30 -4.96 -9.58 9.47
CA VAL A 30 -4.97 -9.91 8.04
C VAL A 30 -3.82 -9.19 7.35
N VAL A 31 -2.82 -9.97 6.91
CA VAL A 31 -1.74 -9.47 6.05
C VAL A 31 -1.97 -10.02 4.64
N THR A 32 -2.12 -9.15 3.65
CA THR A 32 -2.29 -9.58 2.25
C THR A 32 -0.97 -10.11 1.68
N ALA A 33 -1.04 -10.91 0.61
CA ALA A 33 0.16 -11.49 0.01
C ALA A 33 1.12 -10.41 -0.51
N CYS A 34 0.60 -9.37 -1.18
CA CYS A 34 1.42 -8.26 -1.68
C CYS A 34 2.01 -7.40 -0.55
N GLN A 35 1.27 -7.16 0.55
CA GLN A 35 1.80 -6.49 1.74
C GLN A 35 2.94 -7.29 2.38
N GLN A 36 2.76 -8.61 2.53
CA GLN A 36 3.77 -9.49 3.13
C GLN A 36 5.03 -9.59 2.26
N ALA A 37 4.87 -9.63 0.94
CA ALA A 37 5.99 -9.79 0.01
C ALA A 37 6.78 -8.51 -0.21
N CYS A 38 6.21 -7.33 0.08
CA CYS A 38 6.85 -6.05 -0.19
C CYS A 38 7.93 -5.73 0.85
N PRO A 39 9.22 -5.71 0.48
CA PRO A 39 10.31 -5.49 1.45
C PRO A 39 10.33 -4.06 2.00
N THR A 40 9.89 -3.08 1.20
CA THR A 40 9.82 -1.68 1.60
C THR A 40 8.57 -1.34 2.41
N ARG A 41 7.65 -2.30 2.59
CA ARG A 41 6.36 -2.12 3.29
C ARG A 41 5.52 -0.98 2.70
N ALA A 42 5.53 -0.84 1.38
CA ALA A 42 4.79 0.21 0.67
C ALA A 42 3.26 0.03 0.71
N ILE A 43 2.77 -1.18 0.98
CA ILE A 43 1.34 -1.51 0.95
C ILE A 43 0.85 -1.69 2.39
N THR A 44 -0.20 -0.95 2.74
CA THR A 44 -0.89 -1.07 4.03
C THR A 44 -2.31 -1.54 3.79
N PHE A 45 -2.68 -2.65 4.40
CA PHE A 45 -4.03 -3.20 4.37
C PHE A 45 -4.61 -3.25 5.79
N GLY A 46 -5.90 -2.94 5.94
CA GLY A 46 -6.57 -2.94 7.23
C GLY A 46 -8.04 -2.51 7.14
N ASN A 47 -8.68 -2.42 8.29
CA ASN A 47 -10.06 -1.97 8.41
C ASN A 47 -10.14 -0.44 8.47
N ILE A 48 -10.61 0.19 7.40
CA ILE A 48 -10.76 1.66 7.34
C ILE A 48 -11.86 2.22 8.26
N ALA A 49 -12.74 1.37 8.78
CA ALA A 49 -13.76 1.79 9.73
C ALA A 49 -13.19 1.87 11.17
N ASP A 50 -12.01 1.29 11.41
CA ASP A 50 -11.29 1.44 12.66
C ASP A 50 -10.42 2.71 12.62
N PRO A 51 -10.72 3.73 13.44
CA PRO A 51 -9.93 4.95 13.49
C PRO A 51 -8.51 4.73 14.04
N GLY A 52 -8.27 3.64 14.78
CA GLY A 52 -6.97 3.28 15.32
C GLY A 52 -6.04 2.54 14.36
N ALA A 53 -6.56 2.10 13.21
CA ALA A 53 -5.80 1.29 12.25
C ALA A 53 -4.75 2.10 11.47
N GLU A 54 -3.64 1.47 11.10
CA GLU A 54 -2.57 2.10 10.30
C GLU A 54 -3.07 2.59 8.93
N VAL A 55 -3.94 1.84 8.27
CA VAL A 55 -4.51 2.26 6.97
C VAL A 55 -5.33 3.55 7.09
N THR A 56 -6.03 3.74 8.21
CA THR A 56 -6.84 4.94 8.44
C THR A 56 -5.92 6.16 8.60
N ARG A 57 -4.83 6.02 9.36
CA ARG A 57 -3.81 7.08 9.49
C ARG A 57 -3.21 7.48 8.15
N GLN A 58 -2.85 6.51 7.31
CA GLN A 58 -2.28 6.80 5.98
C GLN A 58 -3.30 7.49 5.05
N LYS A 59 -4.57 7.06 5.08
CA LYS A 59 -5.63 7.66 4.26
C LYS A 59 -5.98 9.09 4.65
N THR A 60 -5.84 9.47 5.92
CA THR A 60 -6.06 10.85 6.38
C THR A 60 -4.84 11.75 6.14
N GLY A 61 -3.70 11.20 5.71
CA GLY A 61 -2.49 11.95 5.47
C GLY A 61 -2.60 12.89 4.26
N PRO A 62 -1.86 14.02 4.24
CA PRO A 62 -1.94 15.02 3.17
C PRO A 62 -1.44 14.50 1.81
N ARG A 63 -0.72 13.37 1.79
CA ARG A 63 -0.21 12.74 0.56
C ARG A 63 -1.20 11.77 -0.07
N ASN A 64 -2.30 11.45 0.59
CA ASN A 64 -3.26 10.46 0.09
C ASN A 64 -4.08 11.02 -1.07
N TYR A 65 -4.17 10.28 -2.16
CA TYR A 65 -5.02 10.60 -3.32
C TYR A 65 -5.63 9.33 -3.93
N ALA A 66 -6.80 9.45 -4.56
CA ALA A 66 -7.37 8.38 -5.36
C ALA A 66 -6.92 8.51 -6.83
N LEU A 67 -6.78 7.38 -7.53
CA LEU A 67 -6.48 7.41 -8.96
C LEU A 67 -7.75 7.73 -9.75
N LEU A 68 -7.63 8.67 -10.70
CA LEU A 68 -8.69 9.08 -11.61
C LEU A 68 -9.96 9.54 -10.85
N GLU A 69 -9.80 10.53 -9.97
CA GLU A 69 -10.91 11.04 -9.14
C GLU A 69 -12.06 11.59 -9.98
N GLU A 70 -11.76 12.14 -11.16
CA GLU A 70 -12.74 12.67 -12.11
C GLU A 70 -13.69 11.58 -12.64
N ALA A 71 -13.23 10.32 -12.65
CA ALA A 71 -14.05 9.17 -13.04
C ALA A 71 -15.05 8.76 -11.94
N ASN A 72 -14.96 9.34 -10.75
CA ASN A 72 -15.89 9.15 -9.64
C ASN A 72 -16.16 7.66 -9.30
N THR A 73 -15.10 6.84 -9.27
CA THR A 73 -15.20 5.38 -9.04
C THR A 73 -15.08 4.95 -7.58
N TRP A 74 -14.75 5.89 -6.68
CA TRP A 74 -14.62 5.68 -5.22
C TRP A 74 -13.75 4.45 -4.87
N PRO A 75 -12.49 4.38 -5.39
CA PRO A 75 -11.65 3.22 -5.21
C PRO A 75 -11.27 3.04 -3.73
N ARG A 76 -11.25 1.78 -3.26
CA ARG A 76 -10.82 1.46 -1.88
C ARG A 76 -9.31 1.57 -1.71
N THR A 77 -8.54 1.23 -2.75
CA THR A 77 -7.09 1.45 -2.79
C THR A 77 -6.81 2.89 -3.21
N THR A 78 -6.07 3.60 -2.37
CA THR A 78 -5.56 4.95 -2.63
C THR A 78 -4.04 4.92 -2.51
N TYR A 79 -3.38 5.96 -2.98
CA TYR A 79 -1.93 6.02 -3.07
C TYR A 79 -1.39 7.20 -2.27
N LEU A 80 -0.13 7.13 -1.88
CA LEU A 80 0.60 8.24 -1.28
C LEU A 80 1.49 8.88 -2.34
N ALA A 81 1.34 10.19 -2.55
CA ALA A 81 2.16 10.94 -3.50
C ALA A 81 3.65 10.75 -3.21
N ARG A 82 4.47 10.51 -4.24
CA ARG A 82 5.93 10.44 -4.09
C ARG A 82 6.47 11.82 -3.73
N ILE A 83 7.41 11.86 -2.79
CA ILE A 83 8.20 13.06 -2.48
C ILE A 83 9.61 12.76 -2.95
N GLU A 84 10.14 13.62 -3.80
CA GLU A 84 11.51 13.57 -4.29
C GLU A 84 12.21 14.83 -3.76
N GLU A 85 13.41 14.66 -3.21
CA GLU A 85 14.25 15.80 -2.88
C GLU A 85 14.64 16.50 -4.19
N PRO A 86 14.64 17.83 -4.25
CA PRO A 86 15.12 18.54 -5.43
C PRO A 86 16.60 18.22 -5.64
N ASP A 87 16.98 17.85 -6.87
CA ASP A 87 18.38 17.72 -7.25
C ASP A 87 19.06 19.12 -7.18
N GLU A 88 20.26 19.21 -6.59
CA GLU A 88 20.96 20.51 -6.42
C GLU A 88 21.38 21.18 -7.75
N THR A 89 21.30 20.45 -8.85
CA THR A 89 21.34 21.01 -10.21
C THR A 89 19.95 21.50 -10.57
N GLY A 90 19.81 22.83 -10.72
CA GLY A 90 18.54 23.54 -10.96
C GLY A 90 17.63 22.99 -12.07
N PRO A 91 16.44 23.57 -12.26
CA PRO A 91 15.34 22.91 -12.95
C PRO A 91 15.65 22.70 -14.44
N GLY A 92 16.04 21.47 -14.78
CA GLY A 92 16.32 21.05 -16.13
C GLY A 92 16.30 19.53 -16.21
N GLU A 93 15.18 19.00 -16.72
CA GLU A 93 15.08 17.67 -17.34
C GLU A 93 15.14 16.46 -16.39
N THR A 94 14.06 16.21 -15.64
CA THR A 94 13.71 14.83 -15.26
C THR A 94 12.64 14.30 -16.21
N ALA A 95 13.06 13.41 -17.12
CA ALA A 95 12.16 12.66 -17.97
C ALA A 95 11.28 11.74 -17.10
N PRO A 96 9.99 11.54 -17.45
CA PRO A 96 9.13 10.66 -16.68
C PRO A 96 9.53 9.20 -16.96
N GLY A 97 10.19 8.55 -15.99
CA GLY A 97 10.25 7.09 -15.93
C GLY A 97 11.61 6.42 -16.06
N GLU A 98 12.72 7.05 -15.65
CA GLU A 98 13.97 6.29 -15.50
C GLU A 98 14.05 5.69 -14.09
N SER A 99 13.67 4.42 -14.00
CA SER A 99 14.05 3.55 -12.89
C SER A 99 15.56 3.63 -12.70
N ARG A 100 16.01 4.15 -11.55
CA ARG A 100 17.36 3.83 -11.05
C ARG A 100 17.39 2.32 -10.82
N GLU A 101 17.71 1.57 -11.87
CA GLU A 101 18.11 0.17 -11.79
C GLU A 101 19.26 0.09 -10.79
N GLY A 102 19.09 -0.78 -9.79
CA GLY A 102 20.13 -1.04 -8.81
C GLY A 102 21.40 -1.39 -9.56
N SER A 103 22.46 -0.65 -9.28
CA SER A 103 23.79 -0.98 -9.75
C SER A 103 24.12 -2.40 -9.32
N GLU A 104 24.15 -3.32 -10.28
CA GLU A 104 24.92 -4.55 -10.21
C GLU A 104 26.36 -4.18 -9.88
N GLY A 105 26.73 -4.40 -8.62
CA GLY A 105 28.12 -4.41 -8.15
C GLY A 105 28.53 -5.86 -7.95
N GLU A 106 28.87 -6.53 -9.04
CA GLU A 106 29.58 -7.80 -9.02
C GLU A 106 31.06 -7.54 -8.70
N GLY A 107 31.62 -8.18 -7.66
CA GLY A 107 33.07 -8.43 -7.60
C GLY A 107 33.80 -8.21 -6.26
N ALA A 108 34.29 -9.34 -5.74
CA ALA A 108 35.53 -9.56 -4.98
C ALA A 108 35.55 -9.29 -3.45
N GLY A 109 35.58 -10.41 -2.70
CA GLY A 109 35.90 -10.49 -1.27
C GLY A 109 35.60 -11.87 -0.71
#